data_AF-A0A958J199-F1
#
_entry.id   AF-A0A958J199-F1
#
_cell.length_a   1.000
_cell.length_b   1.000
_cell.length_c   1.000
_cell.angle_alpha   90.00
_cell.angle_beta   90.00
_cell.angle_gamma   90.00
#
_symmetry.space_group_name_H-M   'P 1'
#
loop_
_entity.id
_entity.type
_entity.pdbx_description
1 polymer ?
#
loop_
_entity_poly.entity_id
_entity_poly.type
_entity_poly.pdbx_seq_one_letter_code
_entity_poly.pdbx_strand_id
1 'polypeptide(L)'
;MSVLGGVRKPGFYYFDNDYSLWEVMKLVGGTLDEDGLKQMRWKRDGDNVQEDLIPYIQSGVALKNISFRSGDQIWVRSPNKPGFFAKTRNVLNFVGALAGFFTLYITYQRYVIQGR
;
A
#
# COMPACT_ATOMS: atom_id res chain seq x y z
N MET A 1 21.13 5.57 6.73
CA MET A 1 20.31 4.37 6.44
C MET A 1 19.36 4.69 5.28
N SER A 2 18.89 3.70 4.54
CA SER A 2 17.86 3.92 3.52
C SER A 2 16.56 3.21 3.89
N VAL A 3 15.41 3.88 3.67
CA VAL A 3 14.09 3.28 3.86
C VAL A 3 13.33 3.38 2.55
N LEU A 4 13.05 2.23 1.93
CA LEU A 4 12.52 2.15 0.57
C LEU A 4 11.25 1.28 0.51
N GLY A 5 10.51 1.44 -0.59
CA GLY A 5 9.34 0.61 -0.92
C GLY A 5 8.02 1.20 -0.42
N GLY A 6 7.18 0.36 0.18
CA GLY A 6 5.80 0.65 0.60
C GLY A 6 5.65 1.58 1.80
N VAL A 7 6.39 2.69 1.84
CA VAL A 7 6.34 3.71 2.89
C VAL A 7 5.85 5.05 2.34
N ARG A 8 5.30 5.91 3.20
CA ARG A 8 4.76 7.21 2.74
C ARG A 8 5.84 8.16 2.25
N LYS A 9 7.02 8.15 2.90
CA LYS A 9 8.17 8.97 2.53
C LYS A 9 9.41 8.07 2.38
N PRO A 10 9.62 7.44 1.21
CA PRO A 10 10.84 6.68 0.96
C PRO A 10 12.02 7.63 0.76
N GLY A 11 13.21 7.24 1.22
CA GLY A 11 14.40 8.05 1.06
C GLY A 11 15.57 7.65 1.96
N PHE A 12 16.60 8.48 1.92
CA PHE A 12 17.75 8.38 2.81
C PHE A 12 17.53 9.23 4.05
N TYR A 13 17.83 8.65 5.20
CA TYR A 13 17.67 9.28 6.49
C TYR A 13 18.91 9.05 7.34
N TYR A 14 19.31 10.10 8.05
CA TYR A 14 20.29 10.03 9.11
C TYR A 14 19.55 9.76 10.41
N PHE A 15 19.85 8.63 11.03
CA PHE A 15 19.30 8.25 12.33
C PHE A 15 20.47 8.19 13.32
N ASP A 16 20.27 8.72 14.52
CA ASP A 16 21.21 8.46 15.59
C ASP A 16 21.08 7.01 16.05
N ASN A 17 22.15 6.49 16.63
CA ASN A 17 22.23 5.11 17.12
C ASN A 17 21.22 4.79 18.24
N ASP A 18 20.68 5.82 18.88
CA ASP A 18 19.68 5.70 19.95
C ASP A 18 18.25 5.62 19.43
N TYR A 19 18.02 5.87 18.13
CA TYR A 19 16.68 5.74 17.55
C TYR A 19 16.23 4.29 17.57
N SER A 20 14.94 4.08 17.75
CA SER A 20 14.27 2.80 17.59
C SER A 20 13.68 2.65 16.18
N LEU A 21 13.39 1.41 15.77
CA LEU A 21 12.65 1.16 14.52
C LEU A 21 11.28 1.85 14.50
N TRP A 22 10.64 2.02 15.66
CA TRP A 22 9.38 2.74 15.77
C TRP A 22 9.52 4.22 15.40
N GLU A 23 10.57 4.89 15.86
CA GLU A 23 10.85 6.28 15.53
C GLU A 23 11.21 6.46 14.05
N VAL A 24 11.96 5.50 13.49
CA VAL A 24 12.20 5.43 12.03
C VAL A 24 10.86 5.40 11.29
N MET A 25 9.92 4.55 11.71
CA MET A 25 8.61 4.44 11.07
C MET A 25 7.79 5.72 11.21
N LYS A 26 7.88 6.41 12.34
CA LYS A 26 7.24 7.71 12.55
C LYS A 26 7.79 8.76 11.59
N LEU A 27 9.11 8.80 11.35
CA LEU A 27 9.76 9.75 10.45
C LEU A 27 9.37 9.54 8.98
N VAL A 28 9.30 8.29 8.52
CA VAL A 28 8.86 7.97 7.15
C VAL A 28 7.34 8.07 6.98
N GLY A 29 6.61 8.35 8.07
CA GLY A 29 5.17 8.56 8.07
C GLY A 29 4.33 7.28 8.09
N GLY A 30 4.95 6.13 8.38
CA GLY A 30 4.29 4.82 8.36
C GLY A 30 4.32 4.13 7.00
N THR A 31 3.68 2.95 6.96
CA THR A 31 3.53 2.14 5.76
C THR A 31 2.34 2.60 4.92
N LEU A 32 2.37 2.31 3.61
CA LEU A 32 1.26 2.58 2.69
C LEU A 32 0.12 1.58 2.84
N ASP A 33 0.41 0.42 3.41
CA ASP A 33 -0.51 -0.69 3.61
C ASP A 33 -0.48 -1.13 5.07
N GLU A 34 -1.60 -1.66 5.56
CA GLU A 34 -1.75 -2.15 6.93
C GLU A 34 -0.84 -3.34 7.22
N ASP A 35 -0.63 -4.21 6.23
CA ASP A 35 0.28 -5.35 6.32
C ASP A 35 1.75 -4.99 6.03
N GLY A 36 2.04 -3.72 5.70
CA GLY A 36 3.39 -3.28 5.36
C GLY A 36 4.41 -3.52 6.48
N LEU A 37 3.99 -3.36 7.75
CA LEU A 37 4.85 -3.61 8.91
C LEU A 37 5.28 -5.07 9.01
N LYS A 38 4.36 -6.00 8.73
CA LYS A 38 4.62 -7.46 8.77
C LYS A 38 5.50 -7.92 7.61
N GLN A 39 5.57 -7.13 6.56
CA GLN A 39 6.33 -7.42 5.34
C GLN A 39 7.56 -6.53 5.19
N MET A 40 8.03 -5.99 6.32
CA MET A 40 9.26 -5.24 6.39
C MET A 40 10.45 -6.19 6.42
N ARG A 41 11.46 -5.89 5.61
CA ARG A 41 12.71 -6.64 5.48
C ARG A 41 13.87 -5.71 5.80
N TRP A 42 14.85 -6.22 6.52
CA TRP A 42 16.13 -5.57 6.68
C TRP A 42 17.12 -6.20 5.72
N LYS A 43 17.70 -5.37 4.86
CA LYS A 43 18.72 -5.74 3.90
C LYS A 43 20.05 -5.06 4.19
N ARG A 44 21.13 -5.77 3.90
CA ARG A 44 22.51 -5.26 3.94
C ARG A 44 23.22 -5.79 2.71
N ASP A 45 23.81 -4.90 1.92
CA ASP A 45 24.57 -5.24 0.71
C ASP A 45 23.81 -6.13 -0.30
N GLY A 46 22.47 -6.05 -0.29
CA GLY A 46 21.59 -6.83 -1.17
C GLY A 46 20.99 -8.09 -0.52
N ASP A 47 21.61 -8.58 0.56
CA ASP A 47 21.16 -9.76 1.29
C ASP A 47 20.13 -9.43 2.36
N ASN A 48 19.19 -10.34 2.62
CA ASN A 48 18.25 -10.22 3.73
C ASN A 48 18.96 -10.58 5.03
N VAL A 49 19.18 -9.58 5.89
CA VAL A 49 19.69 -9.78 7.25
C VAL A 49 18.60 -10.33 8.15
N GLN A 50 17.40 -9.76 8.03
CA GLN A 50 16.26 -10.14 8.86
C GLN A 50 14.96 -10.00 8.07
N GLU A 51 14.13 -11.04 8.15
CA GLU A 51 12.85 -11.10 7.43
C GLU A 51 11.65 -10.60 8.22
N ASP A 52 11.73 -10.65 9.55
CA ASP A 52 10.69 -10.20 10.46
C ASP A 52 11.27 -9.17 11.43
N LEU A 53 10.76 -7.94 11.34
CA LEU A 53 11.12 -6.84 12.21
C LEU A 53 10.07 -6.50 13.26
N ILE A 54 8.94 -7.21 13.30
CA ILE A 54 7.87 -6.96 14.26
C ILE A 54 8.37 -7.01 15.71
N PRO A 55 9.18 -7.99 16.15
CA PRO A 55 9.67 -8.03 17.53
C PRO A 55 10.50 -6.80 17.90
N TYR A 56 11.29 -6.26 16.98
CA TYR A 56 12.14 -5.09 17.21
C TYR A 56 11.33 -3.79 17.25
N ILE A 57 10.27 -3.71 16.44
CA ILE A 57 9.33 -2.59 16.46
C ILE A 57 8.55 -2.59 17.78
N GLN A 58 8.06 -3.75 18.22
CA GLN A 58 7.26 -3.88 19.44
C GLN A 58 8.08 -3.68 20.71
N SER A 59 9.31 -4.18 20.74
CA SER A 59 10.21 -4.02 21.89
C SER A 59 10.77 -2.61 22.04
N GLY A 60 10.72 -1.78 20.98
CA GLY A 60 11.22 -0.41 21.01
C GLY A 60 12.73 -0.32 21.26
N VAL A 61 13.48 -1.40 21.01
CA VAL A 61 14.93 -1.43 21.22
C VAL A 61 15.63 -0.46 20.27
N ALA A 62 16.66 0.21 20.79
CA ALA A 62 17.50 1.10 20.00
C ALA A 62 18.22 0.33 18.87
N LEU A 63 18.42 0.99 17.73
CA LEU A 63 19.09 0.46 16.55
C LEU A 63 20.51 -0.05 16.87
N LYS A 64 21.21 0.60 17.80
CA LYS A 64 22.53 0.14 18.28
C LYS A 64 22.50 -1.26 18.90
N ASN A 65 21.43 -1.60 19.61
CA ASN A 65 21.31 -2.89 20.33
C ASN A 65 21.05 -4.05 19.37
N ILE A 66 20.50 -3.76 18.19
CA ILE A 66 20.23 -4.76 17.14
C ILE A 66 21.31 -4.77 16.07
N SER A 67 22.47 -4.16 16.34
CA SER A 67 23.64 -4.15 15.43
C SER A 67 23.33 -3.60 14.04
N PHE A 68 22.43 -2.61 13.94
CA PHE A 68 22.25 -1.84 12.70
C PHE A 68 23.51 -1.04 12.37
N ARG A 69 23.84 -0.96 11.09
CA ARG A 69 25.06 -0.33 10.58
C ARG A 69 24.74 0.61 9.43
N SER A 70 25.69 1.50 9.15
CA SER A 70 25.66 2.27 7.91
C SER A 70 25.72 1.33 6.70
N GLY A 71 24.96 1.66 5.65
CA GLY A 71 24.75 0.77 4.50
C GLY A 71 23.46 -0.06 4.58
N ASP A 72 22.87 -0.18 5.78
CA ASP A 72 21.63 -0.93 5.94
C ASP A 72 20.43 -0.26 5.27
N GLN A 73 19.54 -1.12 4.80
CA GLN A 73 18.32 -0.74 4.12
C GLN A 73 17.13 -1.43 4.76
N ILE A 74 16.12 -0.63 5.09
CA ILE A 74 14.79 -1.14 5.41
C ILE A 74 13.98 -1.11 4.13
N TRP A 75 13.46 -2.27 3.74
CA TRP A 75 12.61 -2.42 2.57
C TRP A 75 11.22 -2.87 3.01
N VAL A 76 10.20 -2.13 2.61
CA VAL A 76 8.80 -2.48 2.87
C VAL A 76 8.16 -2.88 1.55
N ARG A 77 7.37 -3.96 1.54
CA ARG A 77 6.61 -4.34 0.35
C ARG A 77 5.61 -3.23 0.00
N SER A 78 5.63 -2.76 -1.24
CA SER A 78 4.60 -1.84 -1.72
C SER A 78 3.29 -2.59 -1.93
N PRO A 79 2.14 -2.02 -1.53
CA PRO A 79 0.85 -2.59 -1.91
C PRO A 79 0.78 -2.71 -3.44
N ASN A 80 0.20 -3.81 -3.91
CA ASN A 80 -0.05 -3.98 -5.34
C ASN A 80 -0.95 -2.84 -5.81
N LYS A 81 -0.54 -2.13 -6.85
CA LYS A 81 -1.41 -1.14 -7.50
C LYS A 81 -2.70 -1.87 -7.88
N PRO A 82 -3.89 -1.34 -7.53
CA PRO A 82 -5.14 -1.96 -7.94
C PRO A 82 -5.09 -2.15 -9.47
N GLY A 83 -5.26 -3.39 -9.92
CA GLY A 83 -5.21 -3.72 -11.34
C GLY A 83 -6.23 -2.89 -12.12
N PHE A 84 -6.03 -2.74 -13.43
CA PHE A 84 -6.90 -1.96 -14.30
C PHE A 84 -8.40 -2.23 -14.06
N PHE A 85 -8.76 -3.49 -13.81
CA PHE A 85 -10.14 -3.93 -13.51
C PHE A 85 -10.71 -3.42 -12.18
N ALA A 86 -9.88 -3.20 -11.16
CA ALA A 86 -10.31 -2.60 -9.90
C ALA A 86 -10.64 -1.11 -10.07
N LYS A 87 -10.04 -0.44 -11.08
CA LYS A 87 -10.35 0.97 -11.43
C LYS A 87 -11.61 1.09 -12.29
N THR A 88 -11.92 0.10 -13.13
CA THR A 88 -13.09 0.13 -14.03
C THR A 88 -14.41 -0.32 -13.39
N ARG A 89 -14.38 -0.94 -12.20
CA ARG A 89 -15.60 -1.36 -11.47
C ARG A 89 -16.58 -0.20 -11.19
N ASN A 90 -16.08 1.04 -11.10
CA ASN A 90 -16.95 2.23 -10.94
C ASN A 90 -17.74 2.57 -12.21
N VAL A 91 -17.26 2.20 -13.41
CA VAL A 91 -17.95 2.50 -14.68
C VAL A 91 -19.11 1.52 -14.94
N LEU A 92 -18.99 0.28 -14.43
CA LEU A 92 -20.01 -0.76 -14.61
C LEU A 92 -21.38 -0.35 -14.04
N ASN A 93 -21.41 0.39 -12.94
CA ASN A 93 -22.66 0.90 -12.35
C ASN A 93 -23.40 1.88 -13.27
N PHE A 94 -22.68 2.64 -14.12
CA PHE A 94 -23.30 3.58 -15.06
C PHE A 94 -23.92 2.87 -16.28
N VAL A 95 -23.34 1.75 -16.71
CA VAL A 95 -23.87 0.98 -17.85
C VAL A 95 -25.24 0.38 -17.54
N GLY A 96 -25.45 -0.11 -16.31
CA GLY A 96 -26.74 -0.64 -15.86
C GLY A 96 -27.87 0.40 -15.89
N ALA A 97 -27.58 1.65 -15.48
CA ALA A 97 -28.56 2.73 -15.52
C ALA A 97 -29.01 3.06 -16.94
N LEU A 98 -28.06 3.13 -17.89
CA LEU A 98 -28.36 3.41 -19.31
C LEU A 98 -29.19 2.30 -19.96
N ALA A 99 -28.91 1.03 -19.65
CA ALA A 99 -29.69 -0.10 -20.13
C ALA A 99 -31.14 -0.06 -19.63
N GLY A 100 -31.36 0.36 -18.37
CA GLY A 100 -32.67 0.56 -17.80
C GLY A 100 -33.48 1.63 -18.54
N PHE A 101 -32.89 2.80 -18.79
CA PHE A 101 -33.51 3.86 -19.58
C PHE A 101 -33.81 3.43 -21.02
N PHE A 102 -32.89 2.70 -21.64
CA PHE A 102 -33.06 2.18 -23.00
C PHE A 102 -34.21 1.17 -23.09
N THR A 103 -34.33 0.28 -22.10
CA THR A 103 -35.41 -0.71 -22.01
C THR A 103 -36.77 -0.04 -21.81
N LEU A 104 -36.83 0.97 -20.95
CA LEU A 104 -38.01 1.81 -20.73
C LEU A 104 -38.41 2.54 -22.02
N TYR A 105 -37.45 3.11 -22.73
CA TYR A 105 -37.69 3.80 -23.99
C TYR A 105 -38.25 2.88 -25.08
N ILE A 106 -37.64 1.70 -25.28
CA ILE A 106 -38.14 0.70 -26.25
C ILE A 106 -39.55 0.22 -25.86
N THR A 107 -39.79 -0.02 -24.58
CA THR A 107 -41.09 -0.46 -24.07
C THR A 107 -42.17 0.59 -24.32
N TYR A 108 -41.86 1.86 -24.07
CA TYR A 108 -42.77 2.98 -24.35
C TYR A 108 -43.12 3.06 -25.84
N GLN A 109 -42.13 2.97 -26.74
CA GLN A 109 -42.37 2.99 -28.19
C GLN A 109 -43.27 1.83 -28.65
N ARG A 110 -43.06 0.62 -28.11
CA ARG A 110 -43.91 -0.54 -28.43
C ARG A 110 -45.35 -0.36 -27.98
N TYR A 111 -45.57 0.22 -26.78
CA TYR A 111 -46.92 0.50 -26.27
C TYR A 111 -47.68 1.50 -27.16
N VAL A 112 -47.01 2.58 -27.59
CA VAL A 112 -47.61 3.60 -28.47
C VAL A 112 -47.99 3.03 -29.84
N ILE A 113 -47.21 2.07 -30.37
CA ILE A 113 -47.46 1.46 -31.68
C ILE A 113 -48.58 0.40 -31.63
N GLN A 114 -48.74 -0.34 -30.53
CA GLN A 114 -49.79 -1.36 -30.38
C GLN A 114 -51.13 -0.81 -29.85
N GLY A 115 -51.15 0.38 -29.25
CA GLY A 115 -52.36 1.03 -28.74
C GLY A 115 -53.20 1.79 -29.78
N ARG A 116 -53.06 1.46 -31.07
CA ARG A 116 -53.83 2.01 -32.19
C ARG A 116 -54.61 0.93 -32.92
#